data_AF-A0A0G4GM25-F1
#
_entry.id   AF-A0A0G4GM25-F1
#
_cell.length_a   1.000
_cell.length_b   1.000
_cell.length_c   1.000
_cell.angle_alpha   90.00
_cell.angle_beta   90.00
_cell.angle_gamma   90.00
#
_symmetry.space_group_name_H-M   'P 1'
#
loop_
_entity.id
_entity.type
_entity.pdbx_description
1 polymer ?
#
loop_
_entity_poly.entity_id
_entity_poly.type
_entity_poly.pdbx_seq_one_letter_code
_entity_poly.pdbx_strand_id
1 'polypeptide(L)'
;MAARSTLLLNVGGTVMAFPRDALRREGLWHTCLAVLLSRFDGWMLKDPNGIHFIDAEPCYFIWLAAKLGDLTGNHTDLSDICEGSPAVAFYHDLFFATTALTVDAQHGDGDSDGFRGFMATMGPFISSSAGGTGHTVCAGGSGVATTDATLDASQTLHNRFTKYAGPVVDVSADTFRKVVEYVRCIRFAPDAATPLSASGSFDELLYACEMYGLMERVFLSMIGKSHSHVKCLFRSSHDGWEYATLLEGTRGAQSGLLFVIEDEHQHTLACHVDGPLIAPTDPTQEQSRTRTVCRGATCALLVAGCGWGWGRMMDRLATFAAAING
;
A
#
# COMPACT_ATOMS: atom_id res chain seq x y z
N MET A 1 -44.48 7.40 -9.69
CA MET A 1 -43.25 7.40 -8.88
C MET A 1 -42.60 6.04 -9.02
N ALA A 2 -41.54 5.91 -9.83
CA ALA A 2 -40.72 4.71 -9.79
C ALA A 2 -40.05 4.66 -8.41
N ALA A 3 -40.13 3.52 -7.72
CA ALA A 3 -39.45 3.32 -6.45
C ALA A 3 -37.94 3.59 -6.65
N ARG A 4 -37.39 4.57 -5.92
CA ARG A 4 -35.94 4.86 -5.92
C ARG A 4 -35.24 3.57 -5.47
N SER A 5 -34.45 2.97 -6.36
CA SER A 5 -33.77 1.70 -6.05
C SER A 5 -32.48 2.02 -5.30
N THR A 6 -32.55 2.03 -3.97
CA THR A 6 -31.36 2.17 -3.13
C THR A 6 -30.57 0.86 -3.22
N LEU A 7 -29.30 0.94 -3.62
CA LEU A 7 -28.42 -0.21 -3.68
C LEU A 7 -27.79 -0.42 -2.30
N LEU A 8 -27.81 -1.64 -1.79
CA LEU A 8 -27.05 -1.97 -0.58
C LEU A 8 -25.61 -2.29 -0.99
N LEU A 9 -24.64 -1.59 -0.39
CA LEU A 9 -23.21 -1.78 -0.65
C LEU A 9 -22.49 -2.12 0.66
N ASN A 10 -21.59 -3.09 0.62
CA ASN A 10 -20.60 -3.34 1.66
C ASN A 10 -19.27 -2.70 1.21
N VAL A 11 -18.90 -1.59 1.83
CA VAL A 11 -17.65 -0.89 1.52
C VAL A 11 -16.68 -1.14 2.65
N GLY A 12 -15.60 -1.89 2.40
CA GLY A 12 -14.55 -2.14 3.38
C GLY A 12 -15.01 -2.78 4.71
N GLY A 13 -16.18 -3.44 4.74
CA GLY A 13 -16.79 -4.05 5.93
C GLY A 13 -18.00 -3.29 6.48
N THR A 14 -18.28 -2.08 5.96
CA THR A 14 -19.42 -1.26 6.36
C THR A 14 -20.53 -1.39 5.34
N VAL A 15 -21.66 -1.96 5.76
CA VAL A 15 -22.88 -2.03 4.94
C VAL A 15 -23.62 -0.71 4.99
N MET A 16 -23.92 -0.13 3.83
CA MET A 16 -24.62 1.15 3.70
C MET A 16 -25.58 1.17 2.51
N ALA A 17 -26.63 1.97 2.64
CA ALA A 17 -27.55 2.26 1.56
C ALA A 17 -26.93 3.34 0.64
N PHE A 18 -26.80 3.05 -0.64
CA PHE A 18 -26.17 3.93 -1.62
C PHE A 18 -27.17 4.39 -2.70
N PRO A 19 -27.29 5.70 -2.97
CA PRO A 19 -28.26 6.25 -3.92
C PRO A 19 -27.78 6.09 -5.37
N ARG A 20 -27.61 4.85 -5.85
CA ARG A 20 -27.09 4.53 -7.20
C ARG A 20 -27.79 5.31 -8.31
N ASP A 21 -29.11 5.46 -8.23
CA ASP A 21 -29.89 6.15 -9.27
C ASP A 21 -29.49 7.64 -9.43
N ALA A 22 -28.89 8.26 -8.41
CA ALA A 22 -28.35 9.62 -8.52
C ALA A 22 -27.16 9.73 -9.49
N LEU A 23 -26.42 8.63 -9.70
CA LEU A 23 -25.30 8.56 -10.65
C LEU A 23 -25.75 8.58 -12.12
N ARG A 24 -27.05 8.37 -12.40
CA ARG A 24 -27.61 8.43 -13.76
C ARG A 24 -27.94 9.85 -14.23
N ARG A 25 -27.69 10.86 -13.41
CA ARG A 25 -27.95 12.27 -13.77
C ARG A 25 -26.95 12.76 -14.81
N GLU A 26 -27.37 13.77 -15.56
CA GLU A 26 -26.50 14.47 -16.51
C GLU A 26 -25.20 14.92 -15.84
N GLY A 27 -24.07 14.66 -16.49
CA GLY A 27 -22.73 14.92 -15.96
C GLY A 27 -22.13 13.81 -15.10
N LEU A 28 -22.91 12.85 -14.60
CA LEU A 28 -22.40 11.76 -13.73
C LEU A 28 -22.39 10.39 -14.40
N TRP A 29 -23.25 10.16 -15.38
CA TRP A 29 -23.44 8.85 -15.98
C TRP A 29 -22.22 8.33 -16.78
N HIS A 30 -21.28 9.20 -17.14
CA HIS A 30 -20.01 8.86 -17.79
C HIS A 30 -18.87 8.55 -16.82
N THR A 31 -19.13 8.60 -15.50
CA THR A 31 -18.10 8.29 -14.51
C THR A 31 -17.88 6.79 -14.41
N CYS A 32 -16.66 6.38 -14.10
CA CYS A 32 -16.33 4.97 -13.90
C CYS A 32 -17.20 4.32 -12.81
N LEU A 33 -17.54 5.02 -11.72
CA LEU A 33 -18.44 4.50 -10.69
C LEU A 33 -19.87 4.29 -11.21
N ALA A 34 -20.41 5.22 -11.99
CA ALA A 34 -21.73 5.07 -12.59
C ALA A 34 -21.81 3.83 -13.49
N VAL A 35 -20.78 3.63 -14.32
CA VAL A 35 -20.67 2.47 -15.21
C VAL A 35 -20.47 1.17 -14.41
N LEU A 36 -19.57 1.17 -13.42
CA LEU A 36 -19.31 0.01 -12.54
C LEU A 36 -20.60 -0.50 -11.90
N LEU A 37 -21.35 0.38 -11.22
CA LEU A 37 -22.56 0.02 -10.48
C LEU A 37 -23.79 -0.23 -11.35
N SER A 38 -23.77 0.18 -12.63
CA SER A 38 -24.90 -0.01 -13.56
C SER A 38 -24.73 -1.24 -14.45
N ARG A 39 -23.50 -1.52 -14.90
CA ARG A 39 -23.21 -2.48 -15.95
C ARG A 39 -22.55 -3.76 -15.45
N PHE A 40 -21.75 -3.68 -14.40
CA PHE A 40 -20.88 -4.77 -13.94
C PHE A 40 -21.39 -5.46 -12.67
N ASP A 41 -22.69 -5.34 -12.38
CA ASP A 41 -23.36 -5.96 -11.22
C ASP A 41 -23.00 -7.44 -11.05
N GLY A 42 -23.04 -8.21 -12.15
CA GLY A 42 -22.69 -9.63 -12.13
C GLY A 42 -21.21 -9.94 -11.92
N TRP A 43 -20.33 -8.95 -12.04
CA TRP A 43 -18.87 -9.13 -11.90
C TRP A 43 -18.32 -8.50 -10.62
N MET A 44 -19.10 -7.69 -9.92
CA MET A 44 -18.72 -7.14 -8.62
C MET A 44 -18.54 -8.25 -7.60
N LEU A 45 -17.60 -8.04 -6.68
CA LEU A 45 -17.46 -8.89 -5.51
C LEU A 45 -18.74 -8.85 -4.68
N LYS A 46 -19.02 -9.94 -3.98
CA LYS A 46 -20.14 -10.03 -3.04
C LYS A 46 -19.63 -10.51 -1.70
N ASP A 47 -20.17 -9.95 -0.64
CA ASP A 47 -19.93 -10.43 0.71
C ASP A 47 -20.67 -11.76 0.96
N PRO A 48 -20.45 -12.44 2.12
CA PRO A 48 -21.13 -13.70 2.41
C PRO A 48 -22.66 -13.65 2.43
N ASN A 49 -23.26 -12.45 2.51
CA ASN A 49 -24.70 -12.24 2.47
C ASN A 49 -25.20 -11.93 1.05
N GLY A 50 -24.33 -11.95 0.04
CA GLY A 50 -24.66 -11.61 -1.34
C GLY A 50 -24.74 -10.11 -1.63
N ILE A 51 -24.30 -9.25 -0.71
CA ILE A 51 -24.29 -7.80 -0.89
C ILE A 51 -23.07 -7.40 -1.71
N HIS A 52 -23.22 -6.51 -2.70
CA HIS A 52 -22.08 -6.03 -3.48
C HIS A 52 -21.01 -5.40 -2.59
N PHE A 53 -19.78 -5.84 -2.80
CA PHE A 53 -18.63 -5.44 -2.02
C PHE A 53 -17.70 -4.54 -2.84
N ILE A 54 -17.22 -3.47 -2.23
CA ILE A 54 -16.20 -2.57 -2.78
C ILE A 54 -15.05 -2.52 -1.78
N ASP A 55 -13.85 -2.89 -2.23
CA ASP A 55 -12.63 -2.82 -1.42
C ASP A 55 -12.09 -1.39 -1.38
N ALA A 56 -12.74 -0.53 -0.58
CA ALA A 56 -12.39 0.89 -0.45
C ALA A 56 -12.61 1.39 0.98
N GLU A 57 -12.18 2.62 1.27
CA GLU A 57 -12.47 3.29 2.54
C GLU A 57 -13.98 3.57 2.68
N PRO A 58 -14.64 3.13 3.76
CA PRO A 58 -16.07 3.40 3.97
C PRO A 58 -16.40 4.90 4.03
N CYS A 59 -15.50 5.70 4.61
CA CYS A 59 -15.71 7.13 4.85
C CYS A 59 -15.96 7.91 3.56
N TYR A 60 -15.25 7.57 2.47
CA TYR A 60 -15.47 8.16 1.15
C TYR A 60 -16.89 7.87 0.62
N PHE A 61 -17.38 6.64 0.75
CA PHE A 61 -18.73 6.28 0.27
C PHE A 61 -19.84 6.84 1.14
N ILE A 62 -19.61 6.98 2.45
CA ILE A 62 -20.55 7.67 3.36
C ILE A 62 -20.68 9.13 2.96
N TRP A 63 -19.55 9.82 2.76
CA TRP A 63 -19.51 11.20 2.25
C TRP A 63 -20.24 11.32 0.92
N LEU A 64 -19.92 10.45 -0.03
CA LEU A 64 -20.48 10.49 -1.37
C LEU A 64 -21.99 10.22 -1.35
N ALA A 65 -22.46 9.25 -0.57
CA ALA A 65 -23.87 8.95 -0.42
C ALA A 65 -24.64 10.15 0.15
N ALA A 66 -24.09 10.85 1.14
CA ALA A 66 -24.66 12.07 1.68
C ALA A 66 -24.74 13.19 0.62
N LYS A 67 -23.65 13.42 -0.14
CA LYS A 67 -23.64 14.41 -1.24
C LYS A 67 -24.63 14.10 -2.35
N LEU A 68 -24.73 12.83 -2.76
CA LEU A 68 -25.74 12.39 -3.73
C LEU A 68 -27.15 12.50 -3.13
N GLY A 69 -27.29 12.28 -1.82
CA GLY A 69 -28.51 12.49 -1.04
C GLY A 69 -29.00 13.93 -1.06
N ASP A 70 -28.11 14.90 -0.82
CA ASP A 70 -28.40 16.35 -0.90
C ASP A 70 -28.91 16.72 -2.30
N LEU A 71 -28.26 16.19 -3.34
CA LEU A 71 -28.70 16.35 -4.73
C LEU A 71 -30.10 15.78 -4.98
N THR A 72 -30.56 14.82 -4.17
CA THR A 72 -31.92 14.22 -4.24
C THR A 72 -32.93 14.78 -3.24
N GLY A 73 -32.55 15.78 -2.44
CA GLY A 73 -33.43 16.52 -1.51
C GLY A 73 -33.34 16.11 -0.03
N ASN A 74 -32.38 15.27 0.37
CA ASN A 74 -32.19 14.87 1.77
C ASN A 74 -30.90 15.49 2.31
N HIS A 75 -31.02 16.51 3.18
CA HIS A 75 -29.88 17.20 3.77
C HIS A 75 -29.22 16.34 4.85
N THR A 76 -27.91 16.10 4.76
CA THR A 76 -27.11 15.52 5.85
C THR A 76 -26.07 16.55 6.31
N ASP A 77 -25.78 16.62 7.62
CA ASP A 77 -24.67 17.43 8.12
C ASP A 77 -23.34 16.73 7.81
N LEU A 78 -22.41 17.46 7.20
CA LEU A 78 -21.19 16.94 6.61
C LEU A 78 -19.93 17.41 7.34
N SER A 79 -20.07 18.24 8.38
CA SER A 79 -18.94 18.82 9.13
C SER A 79 -18.00 17.75 9.72
N ASP A 80 -18.52 16.54 9.96
CA ASP A 80 -17.79 15.46 10.62
C ASP A 80 -17.21 14.45 9.62
N ILE A 81 -17.48 14.61 8.31
CA ILE A 81 -17.10 13.61 7.31
C ILE A 81 -15.78 14.00 6.65
N CYS A 82 -14.71 13.32 7.09
CA CYS A 82 -13.42 13.24 6.41
C CYS A 82 -12.55 14.51 6.42
N GLU A 83 -12.45 15.24 7.53
CA GLU A 83 -11.35 16.19 7.68
C GLU A 83 -10.00 15.45 7.58
N GLY A 84 -9.28 15.68 6.48
CA GLY A 84 -7.86 15.32 6.34
C GLY A 84 -7.51 13.91 5.84
N SER A 85 -8.44 13.12 5.29
CA SER A 85 -8.10 11.81 4.67
C SER A 85 -7.66 11.96 3.21
N PRO A 86 -6.39 11.66 2.85
CA PRO A 86 -5.94 11.64 1.45
C PRO A 86 -6.71 10.65 0.56
N ALA A 87 -7.31 9.63 1.17
CA ALA A 87 -8.09 8.62 0.46
C ALA A 87 -9.38 9.20 -0.17
N VAL A 88 -9.93 10.30 0.35
CA VAL A 88 -11.10 10.94 -0.28
C VAL A 88 -10.78 11.45 -1.67
N ALA A 89 -9.68 12.20 -1.83
CA ALA A 89 -9.25 12.70 -3.13
C ALA A 89 -8.88 11.55 -4.07
N PHE A 90 -8.14 10.57 -3.55
CA PHE A 90 -7.74 9.38 -4.29
C PHE A 90 -8.95 8.63 -4.90
N TYR A 91 -9.93 8.27 -4.08
CA TYR A 91 -11.13 7.59 -4.56
C TYR A 91 -12.01 8.49 -5.40
N HIS A 92 -12.07 9.80 -5.11
CA HIS A 92 -12.82 10.73 -5.96
C HIS A 92 -12.28 10.72 -7.39
N ASP A 93 -10.97 10.92 -7.56
CA ASP A 93 -10.33 10.92 -8.87
C ASP A 93 -10.53 9.58 -9.59
N LEU A 94 -10.38 8.47 -8.86
CA LEU A 94 -10.53 7.12 -9.42
C LEU A 94 -11.98 6.85 -9.88
N PHE A 95 -12.96 7.12 -9.02
CA PHE A 95 -14.36 6.80 -9.28
C PHE A 95 -15.06 7.78 -10.23
N PHE A 96 -14.62 9.04 -10.25
CA PHE A 96 -15.16 10.09 -11.14
C PHE A 96 -14.32 10.30 -12.40
N ALA A 97 -13.26 9.52 -12.61
CA ALA A 97 -12.61 9.41 -13.91
C ALA A 97 -13.68 9.14 -14.99
N THR A 98 -13.58 9.88 -16.10
CA THR A 98 -14.51 9.73 -17.21
C THR A 98 -14.14 8.51 -18.05
N THR A 99 -15.16 7.80 -18.52
CA THR A 99 -15.00 6.68 -19.43
C THR A 99 -15.80 6.90 -20.71
N ALA A 100 -15.31 6.33 -21.82
CA ALA A 100 -16.04 6.28 -23.07
C ALA A 100 -17.21 5.27 -23.03
N LEU A 101 -17.24 4.40 -22.01
CA LEU A 101 -18.35 3.48 -21.81
C LEU A 101 -19.59 4.22 -21.30
N THR A 102 -20.75 3.71 -21.72
CA THR A 102 -22.05 4.15 -21.21
C THR A 102 -22.56 3.19 -20.13
N VAL A 103 -23.48 3.67 -19.28
CA VAL A 103 -24.13 2.84 -18.25
C VAL A 103 -24.89 1.66 -18.84
N ASP A 104 -25.37 1.79 -20.07
CA ASP A 104 -25.98 0.71 -20.85
C ASP A 104 -24.92 0.07 -21.75
N ALA A 105 -24.84 -1.26 -21.75
CA ALA A 105 -23.89 -1.99 -22.59
C ALA A 105 -24.26 -1.89 -24.08
N GLN A 106 -23.30 -1.59 -24.94
CA GLN A 106 -23.45 -1.60 -26.39
C GLN A 106 -22.81 -2.85 -27.00
N HIS A 107 -23.28 -3.25 -28.18
CA HIS A 107 -22.70 -4.36 -28.91
C HIS A 107 -21.27 -4.03 -29.37
N GLY A 108 -20.32 -4.94 -29.13
CA GLY A 108 -18.92 -4.76 -29.50
C GLY A 108 -18.05 -4.00 -28.49
N ASP A 109 -18.62 -3.52 -27.37
CA ASP A 109 -17.86 -2.80 -26.35
C ASP A 109 -16.68 -3.60 -25.78
N GLY A 110 -16.81 -4.93 -25.67
CA GLY A 110 -15.80 -5.80 -25.06
C GLY A 110 -14.42 -5.73 -25.74
N ASP A 111 -14.39 -5.37 -27.02
CA ASP A 111 -13.15 -5.24 -27.81
C ASP A 111 -12.68 -3.79 -27.94
N SER A 112 -13.43 -2.83 -27.39
CA SER A 112 -13.13 -1.39 -27.51
C SER A 112 -12.00 -0.95 -26.60
N ASP A 113 -11.26 0.09 -27.03
CA ASP A 113 -10.26 0.74 -26.18
C ASP A 113 -10.88 1.41 -24.95
N GLY A 114 -12.14 1.83 -25.04
CA GLY A 114 -12.90 2.35 -23.89
C GLY A 114 -13.10 1.29 -22.81
N PHE A 115 -13.42 0.05 -23.20
CA PHE A 115 -13.52 -1.07 -22.26
C PHE A 115 -12.17 -1.46 -21.67
N ARG A 116 -11.12 -1.50 -22.49
CA ARG A 116 -9.75 -1.76 -22.02
C ARG A 116 -9.31 -0.71 -20.98
N GLY A 117 -9.54 0.57 -21.27
CA GLY A 117 -9.25 1.67 -20.35
C GLY A 117 -10.06 1.57 -19.05
N PHE A 118 -11.36 1.28 -19.15
CA PHE A 118 -12.21 1.07 -17.98
C PHE A 118 -11.70 -0.10 -17.11
N MET A 119 -11.35 -1.23 -17.71
CA MET A 119 -10.85 -2.39 -16.97
C MET A 119 -9.47 -2.13 -16.34
N ALA A 120 -8.62 -1.30 -16.97
CA ALA A 120 -7.37 -0.86 -16.35
C ALA A 120 -7.60 -0.06 -15.06
N THR A 121 -8.65 0.78 -15.02
CA THR A 121 -9.00 1.60 -13.85
C THR A 121 -9.82 0.84 -12.80
N MET A 122 -10.84 0.08 -13.22
CA MET A 122 -11.86 -0.49 -12.34
C MET A 122 -11.71 -2.01 -12.14
N GLY A 123 -10.84 -2.68 -12.90
CA GLY A 123 -10.54 -4.10 -12.75
C GLY A 123 -10.17 -4.53 -11.33
N PRO A 124 -9.49 -3.71 -10.51
CA PRO A 124 -9.24 -4.02 -9.10
C PRO A 124 -10.49 -4.15 -8.22
N PHE A 125 -11.66 -3.64 -8.63
CA PHE A 125 -12.93 -3.79 -7.90
C PHE A 125 -13.79 -4.95 -8.42
N ILE A 126 -13.32 -5.65 -9.46
CA ILE A 126 -14.09 -6.64 -10.21
C ILE A 126 -13.51 -8.04 -9.96
N SER A 127 -14.38 -8.96 -9.53
CA SER A 127 -14.03 -10.32 -9.11
C SER A 127 -13.33 -11.14 -10.19
N SER A 128 -13.74 -10.99 -11.45
CA SER A 128 -13.25 -11.78 -12.59
C SER A 128 -11.93 -11.29 -13.18
N SER A 129 -11.37 -10.17 -12.71
CA SER A 129 -10.14 -9.58 -13.26
C SER A 129 -9.00 -9.57 -12.25
N ALA A 130 -9.18 -8.88 -11.14
CA ALA A 130 -8.11 -8.66 -10.16
C ALA A 130 -8.64 -8.41 -8.74
N GLY A 131 -9.96 -8.52 -8.54
CA GLY A 131 -10.65 -8.13 -7.31
C GLY A 131 -10.31 -9.00 -6.11
N GLY A 132 -10.06 -10.29 -6.33
CA GLY A 132 -9.69 -11.21 -5.26
C GLY A 132 -10.87 -11.78 -4.46
N THR A 133 -10.57 -12.48 -3.37
CA THR A 133 -11.52 -13.06 -2.41
C THR A 133 -11.65 -12.18 -1.17
N GLY A 134 -12.88 -11.93 -0.71
CA GLY A 134 -13.14 -11.10 0.46
C GLY A 134 -12.81 -11.78 1.80
N HIS A 135 -12.23 -11.03 2.73
CA HIS A 135 -11.92 -11.42 4.10
C HIS A 135 -12.34 -10.33 5.08
N THR A 136 -12.73 -10.72 6.31
CA THR A 136 -13.18 -9.79 7.36
C THR A 136 -12.54 -10.13 8.69
N VAL A 137 -12.10 -9.11 9.42
CA VAL A 137 -11.65 -9.22 10.81
C VAL A 137 -12.35 -8.18 11.67
N CYS A 138 -12.55 -8.48 12.95
CA CYS A 138 -13.15 -7.53 13.90
C CYS A 138 -12.07 -6.65 14.54
N ALA A 139 -12.27 -5.33 14.54
CA ALA A 139 -11.44 -4.36 15.24
C ALA A 139 -12.34 -3.36 15.98
N GLY A 140 -12.17 -3.23 17.31
CA GLY A 140 -13.01 -2.36 18.15
C GLY A 140 -14.52 -2.61 18.02
N GLY A 141 -14.94 -3.87 17.88
CA GLY A 141 -16.34 -4.26 17.76
C GLY A 141 -16.95 -4.05 16.37
N SER A 142 -16.19 -3.54 15.40
CA SER A 142 -16.63 -3.35 14.02
C SER A 142 -15.88 -4.27 13.06
N GLY A 143 -16.56 -4.75 12.02
CA GLY A 143 -15.92 -5.48 10.93
C GLY A 143 -15.07 -4.55 10.06
N VAL A 144 -13.86 -4.97 9.74
CA VAL A 144 -13.02 -4.40 8.67
C VAL A 144 -12.83 -5.49 7.65
N ALA A 145 -13.25 -5.23 6.41
CA ALA A 145 -13.18 -6.19 5.32
C ALA A 145 -12.29 -5.68 4.17
N THR A 146 -11.60 -6.61 3.53
CA THR A 146 -10.74 -6.35 2.36
C THR A 146 -10.59 -7.61 1.53
N THR A 147 -9.69 -7.65 0.54
CA THR A 147 -9.48 -8.79 -0.35
C THR A 147 -8.08 -9.35 -0.26
N ASP A 148 -7.89 -10.64 -0.58
CA ASP A 148 -6.56 -11.25 -0.75
C ASP A 148 -5.64 -10.41 -1.65
N ALA A 149 -6.15 -9.86 -2.76
CA ALA A 149 -5.40 -9.00 -3.65
C ALA A 149 -4.90 -7.70 -3.00
N THR A 150 -5.60 -7.17 -1.99
CA THR A 150 -5.07 -6.08 -1.14
C THR A 150 -4.04 -6.62 -0.15
N LEU A 151 -4.28 -7.79 0.42
CA LEU A 151 -3.41 -8.41 1.41
C LEU A 151 -2.07 -8.92 0.84
N ASP A 152 -1.95 -9.10 -0.47
CA ASP A 152 -0.72 -9.52 -1.17
C ASP A 152 0.49 -8.61 -0.86
N ALA A 153 0.26 -7.36 -0.47
CA ALA A 153 1.32 -6.44 -0.10
C ALA A 153 2.00 -6.77 1.25
N SER A 154 1.40 -7.60 2.11
CA SER A 154 1.96 -7.96 3.41
C SER A 154 1.46 -9.33 3.90
N GLN A 155 2.39 -10.28 4.02
CA GLN A 155 2.10 -11.61 4.57
C GLN A 155 1.60 -11.53 6.03
N THR A 156 2.10 -10.59 6.82
CA THR A 156 1.70 -10.44 8.23
C THR A 156 0.27 -9.93 8.33
N LEU A 157 -0.11 -8.94 7.50
CA LEU A 157 -1.49 -8.47 7.41
C LEU A 157 -2.40 -9.56 6.83
N HIS A 158 -1.94 -10.29 5.80
CA HIS A 158 -2.67 -11.43 5.25
C HIS A 158 -3.00 -12.47 6.34
N ASN A 159 -2.04 -12.83 7.19
CA ASN A 159 -2.24 -13.75 8.31
C ASN A 159 -3.25 -13.20 9.34
N ARG A 160 -3.29 -11.87 9.54
CA ARG A 160 -4.28 -11.21 10.40
C ARG A 160 -5.71 -11.47 9.98
N PHE A 161 -5.97 -11.51 8.67
CA PHE A 161 -7.30 -11.73 8.10
C PHE A 161 -7.65 -13.21 7.92
N THR A 162 -6.65 -14.09 7.73
CA THR A 162 -6.89 -15.48 7.32
C THR A 162 -6.59 -16.52 8.38
N LYS A 163 -5.65 -16.27 9.29
CA LYS A 163 -5.15 -17.25 10.26
C LYS A 163 -5.64 -17.01 11.69
N TYR A 164 -5.72 -15.75 12.12
CA TYR A 164 -6.04 -15.40 13.50
C TYR A 164 -7.51 -15.08 13.71
N ALA A 165 -8.19 -15.87 14.55
CA ALA A 165 -9.65 -15.79 14.77
C ALA A 165 -10.09 -14.69 15.77
N GLY A 166 -9.21 -14.22 16.66
CA GLY A 166 -9.56 -13.20 17.66
C GLY A 166 -9.78 -11.81 17.06
N PRO A 167 -10.31 -10.81 17.81
CA PRO A 167 -10.33 -9.43 17.34
C PRO A 167 -8.90 -8.83 17.26
N VAL A 168 -8.77 -7.70 16.58
CA VAL A 168 -7.60 -6.81 16.70
C VAL A 168 -7.79 -5.96 17.95
N VAL A 169 -6.83 -6.04 18.88
CA VAL A 169 -6.90 -5.36 20.20
C VAL A 169 -5.65 -4.54 20.52
N ASP A 170 -4.54 -4.79 19.83
CA ASP A 170 -3.24 -4.13 20.10
C ASP A 170 -3.19 -2.67 19.63
N VAL A 171 -4.13 -2.28 18.76
CA VAL A 171 -4.28 -0.92 18.24
C VAL A 171 -5.76 -0.55 18.13
N SER A 172 -6.05 0.74 18.13
CA SER A 172 -7.38 1.26 17.89
C SER A 172 -7.95 0.81 16.54
N ALA A 173 -9.29 0.68 16.47
CA ALA A 173 -9.96 0.29 15.23
C ALA A 173 -9.78 1.34 14.13
N ASP A 174 -9.61 2.62 14.49
CA ASP A 174 -9.28 3.69 13.54
C ASP A 174 -7.88 3.48 12.93
N THR A 175 -6.88 3.25 13.78
CA THR A 175 -5.52 2.95 13.33
C THR A 175 -5.48 1.70 12.45
N PHE A 176 -6.17 0.62 12.82
CA PHE A 176 -6.22 -0.58 12.00
C PHE A 176 -6.87 -0.33 10.63
N ARG A 177 -7.97 0.44 10.56
CA ARG A 177 -8.59 0.83 9.28
C ARG A 177 -7.64 1.63 8.40
N LYS A 178 -6.89 2.57 8.98
CA LYS A 178 -5.89 3.37 8.25
C LYS A 178 -4.76 2.51 7.68
N VAL A 179 -4.32 1.47 8.40
CA VAL A 179 -3.35 0.51 7.86
C VAL A 179 -3.91 -0.24 6.65
N VAL A 180 -5.14 -0.76 6.75
CA VAL A 180 -5.78 -1.45 5.62
C VAL A 180 -5.95 -0.50 4.44
N GLU A 181 -6.36 0.73 4.71
CA GLU A 181 -6.52 1.75 3.67
C GLU A 181 -5.21 2.12 2.99
N TYR A 182 -4.13 2.24 3.76
CA TYR A 182 -2.80 2.49 3.21
C TYR A 182 -2.39 1.37 2.22
N VAL A 183 -2.67 0.12 2.57
CA VAL A 183 -2.38 -1.02 1.70
C VAL A 183 -3.28 -1.05 0.45
N ARG A 184 -4.57 -0.70 0.57
CA ARG A 184 -5.47 -0.53 -0.60
C ARG A 184 -4.92 0.50 -1.58
N CYS A 185 -4.53 1.67 -1.08
CA CYS A 185 -3.98 2.72 -1.92
C CYS A 185 -2.68 2.29 -2.62
N ILE A 186 -1.80 1.53 -1.95
CA ILE A 186 -0.60 0.92 -2.58
C ILE A 186 -1.00 -0.02 -3.72
N ARG A 187 -2.00 -0.88 -3.53
CA ARG A 187 -2.47 -1.80 -4.57
C ARG A 187 -3.01 -1.05 -5.80
N PHE A 188 -3.80 -0.01 -5.59
CA PHE A 188 -4.44 0.72 -6.70
C PHE A 188 -3.47 1.66 -7.42
N ALA A 189 -2.40 2.11 -6.76
CA ALA A 189 -1.38 2.96 -7.35
C ALA A 189 0.04 2.48 -6.97
N PRO A 190 0.48 1.31 -7.46
CA PRO A 190 1.74 0.69 -7.01
C PRO A 190 2.99 1.51 -7.37
N ASP A 191 2.88 2.33 -8.42
CA ASP A 191 3.97 3.21 -8.88
C ASP A 191 3.93 4.61 -8.24
N ALA A 192 2.91 4.90 -7.42
CA ALA A 192 2.80 6.18 -6.71
C ALA A 192 3.39 6.09 -5.30
N ALA A 193 3.98 7.19 -4.84
CA ALA A 193 4.35 7.36 -3.44
C ALA A 193 3.09 7.68 -2.63
N THR A 194 2.35 6.64 -2.24
CA THR A 194 1.10 6.77 -1.49
C THR A 194 1.36 7.33 -0.10
N PRO A 195 0.85 8.52 0.28
CA PRO A 195 1.06 9.05 1.62
C PRO A 195 0.31 8.23 2.67
N LEU A 196 0.89 8.15 3.88
CA LEU A 196 0.20 7.59 5.03
C LEU A 196 -0.89 8.58 5.51
N SER A 197 -2.08 8.07 5.84
CA SER A 197 -3.19 8.92 6.28
C SER A 197 -2.86 9.68 7.57
N ALA A 198 -3.40 10.89 7.71
CA ALA A 198 -3.29 11.65 8.95
C ALA A 198 -3.92 10.87 10.12
N SER A 199 -3.28 10.89 11.28
CA SER A 199 -3.76 10.23 12.49
C SER A 199 -3.59 11.12 13.72
N GLY A 200 -4.58 11.11 14.60
CA GLY A 200 -4.48 11.73 15.92
C GLY A 200 -3.44 11.06 16.82
N SER A 201 -3.05 9.82 16.50
CA SER A 201 -1.94 9.10 17.11
C SER A 201 -1.04 8.54 16.01
N PHE A 202 -0.05 9.33 15.59
CA PHE A 202 0.89 8.91 14.55
C PHE A 202 1.82 7.78 15.03
N ASP A 203 2.18 7.77 16.31
CA ASP A 203 3.01 6.72 16.90
C ASP A 203 2.30 5.36 16.91
N GLU A 204 1.00 5.33 17.25
CA GLU A 204 0.20 4.09 17.17
C GLU A 204 0.10 3.59 15.71
N LEU A 205 -0.05 4.51 14.75
CA LEU A 205 -0.11 4.17 13.33
C LEU A 205 1.23 3.61 12.82
N LEU A 206 2.36 4.19 13.24
CA LEU A 206 3.68 3.66 12.92
C LEU A 206 3.92 2.29 13.56
N TYR A 207 3.55 2.12 14.83
CA TYR A 207 3.59 0.83 15.52
C TYR A 207 2.77 -0.24 14.77
N ALA A 208 1.56 0.12 14.32
CA ALA A 208 0.73 -0.78 13.53
C ALA A 208 1.39 -1.14 12.19
N CYS A 209 1.97 -0.17 11.49
CA CYS A 209 2.70 -0.41 10.24
C CYS A 209 3.91 -1.33 10.46
N GLU A 210 4.64 -1.19 11.56
CA GLU A 210 5.74 -2.08 11.95
C GLU A 210 5.24 -3.49 12.25
N MET A 211 4.20 -3.62 13.08
CA MET A 211 3.59 -4.90 13.41
C MET A 211 3.15 -5.68 12.15
N TYR A 212 2.67 -4.98 11.11
CA TYR A 212 2.26 -5.58 9.85
C TYR A 212 3.33 -5.57 8.75
N GLY A 213 4.59 -5.25 9.06
CA GLY A 213 5.71 -5.33 8.11
C GLY A 213 5.65 -4.32 6.96
N LEU A 214 5.01 -3.17 7.18
CA LEU A 214 4.78 -2.13 6.16
C LEU A 214 5.79 -0.96 6.24
N MET A 215 6.76 -1.04 7.15
CA MET A 215 7.66 0.10 7.42
C MET A 215 8.47 0.51 6.20
N GLU A 216 8.96 -0.42 5.37
CA GLU A 216 9.64 -0.09 4.12
C GLU A 216 8.77 0.80 3.21
N ARG A 217 7.49 0.44 3.05
CA ARG A 217 6.54 1.23 2.26
C ARG A 217 6.35 2.61 2.88
N VAL A 218 6.17 2.70 4.19
CA VAL A 218 6.02 3.98 4.90
C VAL A 218 7.23 4.88 4.64
N PHE A 219 8.45 4.33 4.68
CA PHE A 219 9.66 5.09 4.36
C PHE A 219 9.66 5.63 2.94
N LEU A 220 9.37 4.76 1.96
CA LEU A 220 9.31 5.12 0.55
C LEU A 220 8.31 6.26 0.34
N SER A 221 7.12 6.15 0.90
CA SER A 221 6.10 7.20 0.89
C SER A 221 6.61 8.53 1.46
N MET A 222 7.30 8.51 2.60
CA MET A 222 7.83 9.71 3.25
C MET A 222 8.89 10.44 2.40
N ILE A 223 9.62 9.71 1.56
CA ILE A 223 10.64 10.28 0.66
C ILE A 223 10.14 10.47 -0.78
N GLY A 224 8.83 10.31 -1.01
CA GLY A 224 8.24 10.50 -2.33
C GLY A 224 8.65 9.44 -3.35
N LYS A 225 8.97 8.22 -2.92
CA LYS A 225 9.30 7.08 -3.78
C LYS A 225 8.23 5.99 -3.68
N SER A 226 8.00 5.27 -4.77
CA SER A 226 7.08 4.12 -4.82
C SER A 226 7.78 2.78 -4.65
N HIS A 227 9.05 2.71 -5.06
CA HIS A 227 9.88 1.52 -4.99
C HIS A 227 11.27 1.83 -4.40
N SER A 228 11.79 0.92 -3.60
CA SER A 228 13.20 0.89 -3.23
C SER A 228 13.89 0.01 -4.29
N HIS A 229 14.77 0.58 -5.11
CA HIS A 229 15.69 -0.22 -5.93
C HIS A 229 16.91 -0.57 -5.08
N VAL A 230 16.66 -1.12 -3.88
CA VAL A 230 17.73 -1.54 -2.98
C VAL A 230 18.22 -2.89 -3.47
N LYS A 231 19.36 -2.89 -4.14
CA LYS A 231 20.00 -4.11 -4.64
C LYS A 231 21.11 -4.51 -3.69
N CYS A 232 21.04 -5.71 -3.12
CA CYS A 232 22.20 -6.31 -2.46
C CYS A 232 23.26 -6.59 -3.51
N LEU A 233 24.41 -5.93 -3.36
CA LEU A 233 25.56 -6.10 -4.25
C LEU A 233 26.53 -7.15 -3.73
N PHE A 234 26.58 -7.32 -2.41
CA PHE A 234 27.49 -8.24 -1.74
C PHE A 234 26.95 -8.63 -0.37
N ARG A 235 27.13 -9.89 0.02
CA ARG A 235 26.86 -10.42 1.36
C ARG A 235 27.92 -11.44 1.75
N SER A 236 28.62 -11.25 2.86
CA SER A 236 29.77 -12.10 3.23
C SER A 236 29.42 -13.57 3.49
N SER A 237 28.20 -13.85 3.94
CA SER A 237 27.71 -15.22 4.12
C SER A 237 27.40 -15.96 2.82
N HIS A 238 27.20 -15.23 1.72
CA HIS A 238 26.94 -15.78 0.39
C HIS A 238 28.18 -15.73 -0.51
N ASP A 239 28.83 -14.56 -0.57
CA ASP A 239 29.93 -14.25 -1.48
C ASP A 239 31.32 -14.51 -0.87
N GLY A 240 31.38 -14.84 0.42
CA GLY A 240 32.62 -15.06 1.16
C GLY A 240 33.19 -13.78 1.78
N TRP A 241 34.36 -13.91 2.40
CA TRP A 241 34.93 -12.89 3.29
C TRP A 241 36.10 -12.11 2.69
N GLU A 242 36.41 -12.36 1.42
CA GLU A 242 37.55 -11.74 0.76
C GLU A 242 37.21 -10.33 0.30
N TYR A 243 38.10 -9.38 0.63
CA TYR A 243 37.95 -7.98 0.23
C TYR A 243 37.90 -7.80 -1.30
N ALA A 244 38.61 -8.66 -2.04
CA ALA A 244 38.56 -8.67 -3.51
C ALA A 244 37.15 -8.98 -4.04
N THR A 245 36.43 -9.91 -3.40
CA THR A 245 35.07 -10.29 -3.80
C THR A 245 34.07 -9.17 -3.50
N LEU A 246 34.24 -8.44 -2.39
CA LEU A 246 33.47 -7.23 -2.09
C LEU A 246 33.67 -6.17 -3.18
N LEU A 247 34.92 -5.91 -3.60
CA LEU A 247 35.18 -4.93 -4.65
C LEU A 247 34.62 -5.34 -6.01
N GLU A 248 34.68 -6.63 -6.35
CA GLU A 248 34.14 -7.13 -7.62
C GLU A 248 32.60 -7.07 -7.63
N GLY A 249 31.93 -7.50 -6.55
CA GLY A 249 30.47 -7.43 -6.42
C GLY A 249 29.91 -6.01 -6.49
N THR A 250 30.78 -5.02 -6.22
CA THR A 250 30.42 -3.60 -6.14
C THR A 250 30.90 -2.78 -7.33
N ARG A 251 31.53 -3.47 -8.31
CA ARG A 251 32.00 -2.89 -9.55
C ARG A 251 30.83 -2.26 -10.32
N GLY A 252 30.97 -0.97 -10.62
CA GLY A 252 30.00 -0.18 -11.37
C GLY A 252 29.00 0.61 -10.51
N ALA A 253 28.97 0.39 -9.19
CA ALA A 253 28.21 1.25 -8.30
C ALA A 253 28.93 2.60 -8.11
N GLN A 254 28.25 3.70 -8.44
CA GLN A 254 28.85 5.04 -8.42
C GLN A 254 28.54 5.84 -7.14
N SER A 255 27.42 5.55 -6.48
CA SER A 255 26.98 6.21 -5.23
C SER A 255 25.83 5.46 -4.58
N GLY A 256 25.36 5.91 -3.41
CA GLY A 256 24.20 5.35 -2.74
C GLY A 256 24.47 4.01 -2.07
N LEU A 257 25.72 3.76 -1.67
CA LEU A 257 26.13 2.52 -1.05
C LEU A 257 25.78 2.54 0.44
N LEU A 258 25.14 1.48 0.93
CA LEU A 258 24.86 1.26 2.34
C LEU A 258 25.60 0.00 2.79
N PHE A 259 26.59 0.18 3.65
CA PHE A 259 27.38 -0.90 4.24
C PHE A 259 26.82 -1.22 5.62
N VAL A 260 26.43 -2.46 5.83
CA VAL A 260 25.89 -2.98 7.08
C VAL A 260 26.84 -4.04 7.60
N ILE A 261 27.31 -3.87 8.83
CA ILE A 261 28.13 -4.82 9.57
C ILE A 261 27.34 -5.19 10.82
N GLU A 262 27.16 -6.48 11.04
CA GLU A 262 26.59 -7.00 12.26
C GLU A 262 27.62 -7.88 12.96
N ASP A 263 27.92 -7.64 14.23
CA ASP A 263 28.87 -8.46 14.98
C ASP A 263 28.23 -9.68 15.68
N GLU A 264 29.05 -10.54 16.30
CA GLU A 264 28.60 -11.74 17.04
C GLU A 264 27.69 -11.41 18.24
N HIS A 265 27.67 -10.16 18.68
CA HIS A 265 26.88 -9.68 19.81
C HIS A 265 25.59 -8.96 19.37
N GLN A 266 25.21 -9.09 18.09
CA GLN A 266 24.02 -8.48 17.49
C GLN A 266 24.09 -6.94 17.47
N HIS A 267 25.29 -6.36 17.54
CA HIS A 267 25.45 -4.94 17.29
C HIS A 267 25.47 -4.70 15.78
N THR A 268 24.55 -3.87 15.31
CA THR A 268 24.54 -3.41 13.91
C THR A 268 25.22 -2.06 13.79
N LEU A 269 26.21 -1.98 12.92
CA LEU A 269 26.74 -0.75 12.38
C LEU A 269 26.33 -0.62 10.91
N ALA A 270 25.72 0.51 10.56
CA ALA A 270 25.40 0.84 9.18
C ALA A 270 26.04 2.17 8.80
N CYS A 271 26.73 2.23 7.66
CA CYS A 271 27.29 3.46 7.12
C CYS A 271 26.89 3.66 5.65
N HIS A 272 26.53 4.90 5.32
CA HIS A 272 26.32 5.31 3.95
C HIS A 272 27.67 5.76 3.37
N VAL A 273 28.02 5.21 2.22
CA VAL A 273 29.19 5.59 1.44
C VAL A 273 28.71 6.30 0.19
N ASP A 274 29.01 7.60 0.13
CA ASP A 274 28.75 8.41 -1.04
C ASP A 274 29.98 8.37 -1.96
N GLY A 275 29.83 7.71 -3.12
CA GLY A 275 30.92 7.42 -4.05
C GLY A 275 31.25 5.93 -4.20
N PRO A 276 32.09 5.56 -5.17
CA PRO A 276 32.50 4.17 -5.39
C PRO A 276 33.44 3.67 -4.28
N LEU A 277 33.43 2.37 -4.01
CA LEU A 277 34.45 1.73 -3.18
C LEU A 277 35.76 1.63 -3.97
N ILE A 278 36.82 2.25 -3.45
CA ILE A 278 38.15 2.28 -4.07
C ILE A 278 39.07 1.38 -3.26
N ALA A 279 39.79 0.49 -3.95
CA ALA A 279 40.80 -0.35 -3.31
C ALA A 279 41.95 0.51 -2.73
N PRO A 280 42.46 0.21 -1.53
CA PRO A 280 43.66 0.86 -1.01
C PRO A 280 44.85 0.64 -1.94
N THR A 281 45.72 1.65 -2.05
CA THR A 281 46.93 1.60 -2.90
C THR A 281 47.92 0.51 -2.47
N ASP A 282 47.89 0.09 -1.20
CA ASP A 282 48.66 -1.05 -0.67
C ASP A 282 47.76 -1.92 0.25
N PRO A 283 47.26 -3.07 -0.23
CA PRO A 283 46.40 -3.96 0.55
C PRO A 283 47.07 -4.55 1.80
N THR A 284 48.40 -4.59 1.82
CA THR A 284 49.20 -5.29 2.84
C THR A 284 49.41 -4.44 4.10
N GLN A 285 49.34 -3.11 3.98
CA GLN A 285 49.43 -2.17 5.11
C GLN A 285 48.15 -2.18 5.97
N GLU A 286 46.99 -2.37 5.33
CA GLU A 286 45.67 -2.35 5.99
C GLU A 286 45.29 -3.69 6.63
N GLN A 287 45.81 -4.83 6.11
CA GLN A 287 45.56 -6.18 6.65
C GLN A 287 45.90 -6.35 8.14
N SER A 288 46.79 -5.50 8.67
CA SER A 288 47.19 -5.49 10.08
C SER A 288 46.07 -5.02 11.03
N ARG A 289 45.05 -4.30 10.54
CA ARG A 289 43.90 -3.83 11.32
C ARG A 289 42.59 -4.58 11.04
N THR A 290 42.44 -5.17 9.85
CA THR A 290 41.20 -5.87 9.42
C THR A 290 41.02 -7.26 10.04
N ARG A 291 42.12 -7.92 10.46
CA ARG A 291 42.05 -9.27 11.06
C ARG A 291 41.27 -9.35 12.37
N THR A 292 41.03 -8.21 13.04
CA THR A 292 40.35 -8.19 14.35
C THR A 292 38.85 -7.86 14.24
N VAL A 293 38.38 -7.29 13.12
CA VAL A 293 36.97 -6.83 12.99
C VAL A 293 36.06 -7.87 12.31
N CYS A 294 36.61 -8.77 11.48
CA CYS A 294 35.81 -9.62 10.60
C CYS A 294 35.77 -11.12 10.98
N ARG A 295 36.36 -11.54 12.10
CA ARG A 295 36.10 -12.88 12.62
C ARG A 295 34.86 -12.80 13.50
N GLY A 296 33.71 -13.06 12.90
CA GLY A 296 32.42 -13.15 13.61
C GLY A 296 31.28 -12.28 13.10
N ALA A 297 31.52 -11.39 12.12
CA ALA A 297 30.56 -10.35 11.76
C ALA A 297 29.92 -10.52 10.36
N THR A 298 28.61 -10.63 10.24
CA THR A 298 27.93 -10.68 8.92
C THR A 298 27.99 -9.29 8.26
N CYS A 299 28.46 -9.21 7.02
CA CYS A 299 28.55 -7.95 6.27
C CYS A 299 27.67 -7.99 5.02
N ALA A 300 26.92 -6.92 4.76
CA ALA A 300 26.16 -6.73 3.52
C ALA A 300 26.39 -5.33 2.94
N LEU A 301 26.56 -5.23 1.62
CA LEU A 301 26.53 -3.96 0.90
C LEU A 301 25.33 -3.89 -0.03
N LEU A 302 24.59 -2.79 0.09
CA LEU A 302 23.37 -2.51 -0.66
C LEU A 302 23.59 -1.22 -1.49
N VAL A 303 23.09 -1.16 -2.72
CA VAL A 303 22.93 0.11 -3.46
C VAL A 303 21.48 0.55 -3.34
N ALA A 304 21.26 1.78 -2.89
CA ALA A 304 19.96 2.45 -2.98
C ALA A 304 19.98 3.49 -4.11
N GLY A 305 19.11 3.33 -5.11
CA GLY A 305 18.94 4.31 -6.18
C GLY A 305 18.53 5.70 -5.68
N CYS A 306 19.37 6.69 -6.02
CA CYS A 306 19.24 8.16 -6.03
C CYS A 306 18.35 8.88 -4.99
N GLY A 307 18.95 9.74 -4.15
CA GLY A 307 18.28 10.92 -3.57
C GLY A 307 17.84 10.83 -2.10
N TRP A 308 18.74 10.51 -1.17
CA TRP A 308 18.44 10.49 0.27
C TRP A 308 18.76 11.83 0.93
N GLY A 309 17.78 12.40 1.64
CA GLY A 309 17.96 13.54 2.55
C GLY A 309 18.45 13.05 3.93
N TRP A 310 19.66 13.45 4.29
CA TRP A 310 20.55 12.82 5.27
C TRP A 310 20.12 12.83 6.76
N GLY A 311 19.16 13.68 7.15
CA GLY A 311 18.88 13.91 8.58
C GLY A 311 18.02 12.83 9.28
N ARG A 312 17.30 11.97 8.54
CA ARG A 312 16.33 10.99 9.11
C ARG A 312 16.63 9.53 8.76
N MET A 313 17.68 9.27 7.97
CA MET A 313 18.12 7.93 7.56
C MET A 313 18.90 7.22 8.68
N MET A 314 19.60 7.98 9.54
CA MET A 314 20.48 7.42 10.57
C MET A 314 19.72 6.83 11.77
N ASP A 315 18.56 7.38 12.15
CA ASP A 315 17.77 6.88 13.29
C ASP A 315 17.08 5.54 13.01
N ARG A 316 17.00 5.09 11.74
CA ARG A 316 16.14 3.96 11.35
C ARG A 316 16.83 2.87 10.53
N LEU A 317 18.13 2.98 10.28
CA LEU A 317 18.97 1.87 9.82
C LEU A 317 19.11 0.76 10.88
N ALA A 318 18.93 1.08 12.16
CA ALA A 318 18.92 0.11 13.25
C ALA A 318 17.76 -0.90 13.13
N THR A 319 16.60 -0.49 12.61
CA THR A 319 15.43 -1.37 12.41
C THR A 319 15.55 -2.20 11.12
N PHE A 320 16.23 -1.69 10.09
CA PHE A 320 16.38 -2.38 8.81
C PHE A 320 17.39 -3.54 8.88
N ALA A 321 18.40 -3.43 9.74
CA ALA A 321 19.33 -4.54 9.97
C ALA A 321 18.69 -5.74 10.68
N ALA A 322 17.68 -5.52 11.52
CA ALA A 322 16.91 -6.62 12.12
C ALA A 322 16.13 -7.43 11.06
N ALA A 323 15.79 -6.83 9.91
CA ALA A 323 15.11 -7.52 8.81
C ALA A 323 16.07 -8.30 7.88
N ILE A 324 17.39 -8.07 7.96
CA ILE A 324 18.40 -8.85 7.21
C ILE A 324 18.62 -10.22 7.88
N ASN A 325 18.21 -10.39 9.13
CA ASN A 325 18.25 -11.63 9.91
C ASN A 325 16.99 -12.51 9.81
N GLY A 326 16.12 -12.25 8.82
CA GLY A 326 14.98 -13.11 8.44
C GLY A 326 15.24 -13.88 7.14
#